data_AF-A0A2I1CAP8-F1
#
_entry.id   AF-A0A2I1CAP8-F1
#
_cell.length_a   1.000
_cell.length_b   1.000
_cell.length_c   1.000
_cell.angle_alpha   90.00
_cell.angle_beta   90.00
_cell.angle_gamma   90.00
#
_symmetry.space_group_name_H-M   'P 1'
#
loop_
_entity.id
_entity.type
_entity.pdbx_description
1 polymer ?
#
loop_
_entity_poly.entity_id
_entity_poly.type
_entity_poly.pdbx_seq_one_letter_code
_entity_poly.pdbx_strand_id
1 'polypeptide(L)'
;MDQQPLSPPAEPEPTSTANLPSNAPVPLDSPLRTTLIHPSLPDIRVPSSPLKPYQYDPVTCTPIDLESDSIRSQLNHLRTEYPSPSAALKAQEQVAKEAKRKIEEAEKKREEVQKAVDKKVKERDTEMKVLSKYQKNWRRSPTICAAIGFPATKTARQGLRTTQLPGTRSAALMGK
;
A
#
# COMPACT_ATOMS: atom_id res chain seq x y z
N MET A 1 24.88 -24.61 -35.35
CA MET A 1 24.05 -25.49 -34.48
C MET A 1 23.03 -24.56 -33.88
N ASP A 2 21.99 -24.25 -34.65
CA ASP A 2 21.07 -23.17 -34.37
C ASP A 2 19.68 -23.80 -34.25
N GLN A 3 19.38 -24.30 -33.05
CA GLN A 3 18.04 -24.76 -32.69
C GLN A 3 17.28 -23.57 -32.12
N GLN A 4 16.33 -23.07 -32.90
CA GLN A 4 15.39 -22.03 -32.50
C GLN A 4 14.48 -22.56 -31.37
N PRO A 5 14.16 -21.77 -30.32
CA PRO A 5 13.31 -22.27 -29.25
C PRO A 5 11.88 -22.51 -29.75
N LEU A 6 11.32 -23.64 -29.33
CA LEU A 6 9.98 -24.11 -29.65
C LEU A 6 8.93 -23.08 -29.19
N SER A 7 8.03 -22.70 -30.11
CA SER A 7 6.86 -21.87 -29.82
C SER A 7 5.96 -22.52 -28.76
N PRO A 8 5.25 -21.73 -27.93
CA PRO A 8 4.29 -22.26 -26.97
C PRO A 8 3.10 -22.97 -27.66
N PRO A 9 2.43 -23.91 -26.97
CA PRO A 9 1.32 -24.69 -27.52
C PRO A 9 0.13 -23.81 -27.90
N ALA A 10 -0.55 -24.19 -28.99
CA ALA A 10 -1.73 -23.50 -29.50
C ALA A 10 -2.85 -23.44 -28.45
N GLU A 11 -3.46 -22.26 -28.34
CA GLU A 11 -4.65 -22.00 -27.54
C GLU A 11 -5.84 -22.81 -28.09
N PRO A 12 -6.61 -23.52 -27.27
CA PRO A 12 -7.76 -24.28 -27.75
C PRO A 12 -8.84 -23.32 -28.29
N GLU A 13 -9.15 -23.49 -29.58
CA GLU A 13 -10.29 -22.89 -30.28
C GLU A 13 -11.58 -23.01 -29.44
N PRO A 14 -12.32 -21.90 -29.21
CA PRO A 14 -13.64 -21.99 -28.62
C PRO A 14 -14.60 -22.62 -29.64
N THR A 15 -14.89 -23.91 -29.49
CA THR A 15 -15.97 -24.56 -30.22
C THR A 15 -17.28 -23.84 -29.96
N SER A 16 -17.78 -23.19 -31.01
CA SER A 16 -19.08 -22.55 -31.13
C SER A 16 -20.21 -23.30 -30.43
N THR A 17 -20.85 -22.64 -29.47
CA THR A 17 -22.29 -22.75 -29.27
C THR A 17 -22.85 -21.35 -29.02
N ALA A 18 -23.56 -20.86 -30.05
CA ALA A 18 -24.56 -19.80 -30.03
C ALA A 18 -24.13 -18.40 -29.54
N ASN A 19 -23.90 -17.51 -30.52
CA ASN A 19 -24.27 -16.09 -30.54
C ASN A 19 -24.67 -15.44 -29.20
N LEU A 20 -23.73 -14.77 -28.53
CA LEU A 20 -24.05 -13.68 -27.61
C LEU A 20 -23.35 -12.39 -28.05
N PRO A 21 -24.04 -11.24 -28.05
CA PRO A 21 -23.39 -9.95 -28.30
C PRO A 21 -22.35 -9.69 -27.21
N SER A 22 -21.08 -9.59 -27.65
CA SER A 22 -19.84 -9.55 -26.86
C SER A 22 -19.65 -8.30 -25.98
N ASN A 23 -20.71 -7.64 -25.51
CA ASN A 23 -20.62 -6.50 -24.58
C ASN A 23 -21.81 -6.41 -23.60
N ALA A 24 -22.72 -7.39 -23.57
CA ALA A 24 -23.80 -7.41 -22.58
C ALA A 24 -23.28 -7.91 -21.22
N PRO A 25 -23.72 -7.32 -20.09
CA PRO A 25 -23.38 -7.83 -18.77
C PRO A 25 -23.85 -9.29 -18.64
N VAL A 26 -22.92 -10.20 -18.34
CA VAL A 26 -23.22 -11.61 -18.09
C VAL A 26 -24.16 -11.71 -16.88
N PRO A 27 -25.35 -12.33 -17.01
CA PRO A 27 -26.30 -12.46 -15.91
C PRO A 27 -25.68 -13.16 -14.69
N LEU A 28 -26.09 -12.76 -13.48
CA LEU A 28 -25.59 -13.35 -12.24
C LEU A 28 -25.89 -14.85 -12.13
N ASP A 29 -27.03 -15.27 -12.69
CA ASP A 29 -27.46 -16.68 -12.70
C ASP A 29 -26.83 -17.51 -13.83
N SER A 30 -25.95 -16.92 -14.65
CA SER A 30 -25.32 -17.65 -15.75
C SER A 30 -24.37 -18.73 -15.21
N PRO A 31 -24.27 -19.89 -15.89
CA PRO A 31 -23.31 -20.94 -15.53
C PRO A 31 -21.89 -20.39 -15.44
N LEU A 32 -21.51 -19.45 -16.31
CA LEU A 32 -20.19 -18.81 -16.32
C LEU A 32 -19.83 -18.08 -15.00
N ARG A 33 -20.83 -17.60 -14.25
CA ARG A 33 -20.62 -16.94 -12.94
C ARG A 33 -20.87 -17.85 -11.75
N THR A 34 -21.58 -18.96 -11.95
CA THR A 34 -22.04 -19.86 -10.88
C THR A 34 -21.26 -21.18 -10.83
N THR A 35 -20.53 -21.55 -11.87
CA THR A 35 -19.63 -22.71 -11.84
C THR A 35 -18.38 -22.39 -11.03
N LEU A 36 -18.09 -23.23 -10.03
CA LEU A 36 -16.87 -23.12 -9.24
C LEU A 36 -15.63 -23.20 -10.14
N ILE A 37 -14.70 -22.26 -9.95
CA ILE A 37 -13.41 -22.25 -10.65
C ILE A 37 -12.58 -23.48 -10.27
N HIS A 38 -12.75 -23.97 -9.03
CA HIS A 38 -12.06 -25.14 -8.51
C HIS A 38 -12.94 -25.89 -7.51
N PRO A 39 -12.94 -27.25 -7.49
CA PRO A 39 -13.79 -28.05 -6.60
C PRO A 39 -13.52 -27.86 -5.11
N SER A 40 -12.39 -27.29 -4.73
CA SER A 40 -12.04 -27.00 -3.32
C SER A 40 -12.48 -25.61 -2.84
N LEU A 41 -13.00 -24.76 -3.74
CA LEU A 41 -13.48 -23.43 -3.34
C LEU A 41 -14.92 -23.57 -2.81
N PRO A 42 -15.25 -22.94 -1.68
CA PRO A 42 -16.61 -22.91 -1.20
C PRO A 42 -17.51 -22.17 -2.19
N ASP A 43 -18.74 -22.67 -2.35
CA ASP A 43 -19.77 -22.07 -3.19
C ASP A 43 -20.32 -20.80 -2.50
N ILE A 44 -19.81 -19.64 -2.88
CA ILE A 44 -20.25 -18.34 -2.35
C ILE A 44 -21.40 -17.84 -3.22
N ARG A 45 -22.63 -18.23 -2.88
CA ARG A 45 -23.83 -17.73 -3.55
C ARG A 45 -24.23 -16.38 -2.99
N VAL A 46 -24.37 -15.39 -3.87
CA VAL A 46 -25.07 -14.15 -3.51
C VAL A 46 -26.54 -14.49 -3.32
N PRO A 47 -27.15 -14.17 -2.15
CA PRO A 47 -28.55 -14.47 -1.91
C PRO A 47 -29.45 -13.80 -2.95
N SER A 48 -30.32 -14.59 -3.59
CA SER A 48 -31.19 -14.14 -4.70
C SER A 48 -32.35 -13.25 -4.25
N SER A 49 -32.71 -13.30 -2.97
CA SER A 49 -33.72 -12.44 -2.35
C SER A 49 -33.06 -11.29 -1.56
N PRO A 50 -33.72 -10.11 -1.45
CA PRO A 50 -33.24 -9.03 -0.60
C PRO A 50 -33.00 -9.53 0.83
N LEU A 51 -31.75 -9.44 1.28
CA LEU A 51 -31.39 -9.83 2.64
C LEU A 51 -32.02 -8.89 3.65
N LYS A 52 -32.47 -9.45 4.78
CA LYS A 52 -32.93 -8.64 5.90
C LYS A 52 -31.74 -7.83 6.45
N PRO A 53 -31.91 -6.52 6.69
CA PRO A 53 -30.86 -5.68 7.26
C PRO A 53 -30.36 -6.25 8.60
N TYR A 54 -29.05 -6.16 8.83
CA TYR A 54 -28.38 -6.51 10.10
C TYR A 54 -28.47 -7.99 10.53
N GLN A 55 -28.86 -8.90 9.62
CA GLN A 55 -28.92 -10.34 9.90
C GLN A 55 -27.80 -11.14 9.24
N TYR A 56 -26.98 -10.49 8.41
CA TYR A 56 -25.93 -11.12 7.64
C TYR A 56 -24.63 -10.35 7.82
N ASP A 57 -23.53 -11.08 7.79
CA ASP A 57 -22.20 -10.49 7.78
C ASP A 57 -21.99 -9.73 6.45
N PRO A 58 -21.63 -8.44 6.48
CA PRO A 58 -21.49 -7.63 5.28
C PRO A 58 -20.34 -8.05 4.36
N VAL A 59 -19.38 -8.84 4.86
CA VAL A 59 -18.22 -9.32 4.09
C VAL A 59 -18.46 -10.72 3.54
N THR A 60 -18.98 -11.63 4.36
CA THR A 60 -19.12 -13.05 3.98
C THR A 60 -20.52 -13.40 3.49
N CYS A 61 -21.51 -12.51 3.64
CA CYS A 61 -22.93 -12.77 3.34
C CYS A 61 -23.49 -14.01 4.05
N THR A 62 -22.85 -14.46 5.13
CA THR A 62 -23.35 -15.58 5.95
C THR A 62 -24.34 -15.06 6.99
N PRO A 63 -25.39 -15.83 7.32
CA PRO A 63 -26.28 -15.48 8.42
C PRO A 63 -25.49 -15.28 9.71
N ILE A 64 -25.77 -14.22 10.44
CA ILE A 64 -25.18 -13.96 11.75
C ILE A 64 -25.84 -14.93 12.75
N ASP A 65 -25.02 -15.72 13.43
CA ASP A 65 -25.48 -16.60 14.50
C ASP A 65 -25.74 -15.80 15.79
N LEU A 66 -26.95 -15.26 15.89
CA LEU A 66 -27.40 -14.49 17.05
C LEU A 66 -27.57 -15.35 18.32
N GLU A 67 -27.59 -16.69 18.19
CA GLU A 67 -27.72 -17.61 19.33
C GLU A 67 -26.36 -18.00 19.92
N SER A 68 -25.28 -17.83 19.16
CA SER A 68 -23.92 -18.06 19.66
C SER A 68 -23.63 -17.26 20.93
N ASP A 69 -23.07 -17.93 21.93
CA ASP A 69 -22.73 -17.31 23.22
C ASP A 69 -21.78 -16.12 23.08
N SER A 70 -20.87 -16.17 22.09
CA SER A 70 -19.96 -15.08 21.78
C SER A 70 -20.70 -13.81 21.37
N ILE A 71 -21.64 -13.90 20.41
CA ILE A 71 -22.38 -12.73 19.93
C ILE A 71 -23.32 -12.21 21.02
N ARG A 72 -23.97 -13.11 21.77
CA ARG A 72 -24.83 -12.72 22.90
C ARG A 72 -24.06 -11.98 23.99
N SER A 73 -22.87 -12.46 24.35
CA SER A 73 -22.00 -11.81 25.32
C SER A 73 -21.57 -10.41 24.85
N GLN A 74 -21.14 -10.27 23.60
CA GLN A 74 -20.77 -8.97 23.02
C GLN A 74 -21.96 -8.00 22.99
N LEU A 75 -23.15 -8.48 22.61
CA LEU A 75 -24.35 -7.66 22.58
C LEU A 75 -24.79 -7.22 23.97
N ASN A 76 -24.70 -8.10 24.96
CA ASN A 76 -24.99 -7.76 26.35
C ASN A 76 -23.99 -6.73 26.88
N HIS A 77 -22.70 -6.88 26.57
CA HIS A 77 -21.68 -5.89 26.94
C HIS A 77 -21.99 -4.52 26.33
N LEU A 78 -22.28 -4.45 25.03
CA LEU A 78 -22.65 -3.19 24.37
C LEU A 78 -23.92 -2.56 24.96
N ARG A 79 -24.91 -3.36 25.37
CA ARG A 79 -26.12 -2.86 26.05
C ARG A 79 -25.82 -2.32 27.45
N THR A 80 -24.85 -2.90 28.17
CA THR A 80 -24.41 -2.37 29.47
C THR A 80 -23.61 -1.08 29.32
N GLU A 81 -22.76 -0.99 28.29
CA GLU A 81 -21.92 0.18 28.03
C GLU A 81 -22.74 1.36 27.45
N TYR A 82 -23.70 1.05 26.58
CA TYR A 82 -24.57 2.03 25.92
C TYR A 82 -26.06 1.71 26.12
N PRO A 83 -26.63 2.06 27.29
CA PRO A 83 -28.03 1.71 27.61
C PRO A 83 -29.08 2.41 26.74
N SER A 84 -28.71 3.49 26.05
CA SER A 84 -29.59 4.22 25.15
C SER A 84 -28.94 4.53 23.81
N PRO A 85 -29.72 4.64 22.72
CA PRO A 85 -29.19 5.05 21.41
C PRO A 85 -28.49 6.41 21.46
N SER A 86 -28.99 7.35 22.27
CA SER A 86 -28.35 8.67 22.45
C SER A 86 -26.99 8.56 23.13
N ALA A 87 -26.84 7.65 24.11
CA ALA A 87 -25.55 7.40 24.75
C ALA A 87 -24.53 6.80 23.78
N ALA A 88 -24.95 5.84 22.94
CA ALA A 88 -24.11 5.27 21.89
C ALA A 88 -23.63 6.34 20.90
N LEU A 89 -24.53 7.21 20.44
CA LEU A 89 -24.20 8.29 19.51
C LEU A 89 -23.22 9.30 20.13
N LYS A 90 -23.41 9.67 21.40
CA LYS A 90 -22.49 10.58 22.10
C LYS A 90 -21.10 9.96 22.27
N ALA A 91 -21.01 8.67 22.57
CA ALA A 91 -19.74 7.98 22.69
C ALA A 91 -19.00 7.93 21.35
N GLN A 92 -19.72 7.62 20.27
CA GLN A 92 -19.16 7.67 18.92
C GLN A 92 -18.65 9.07 18.57
N GLU A 93 -19.41 10.12 18.90
CA GLU A 93 -19.01 11.51 18.66
C GLU A 93 -17.73 11.88 19.43
N GLN A 94 -17.60 11.45 20.69
CA GLN A 94 -16.40 11.69 21.48
C GLN A 94 -15.18 10.98 20.90
N VAL A 95 -15.32 9.71 20.52
CA VAL A 95 -14.24 8.96 19.85
C VAL A 95 -13.84 9.64 18.54
N ALA A 96 -14.81 10.11 17.76
CA ALA A 96 -14.54 10.84 16.52
C ALA A 96 -13.80 12.17 16.77
N LYS A 97 -14.18 12.92 17.81
CA LYS A 97 -13.51 14.16 18.23
C LYS A 97 -12.07 13.91 18.66
N GLU A 98 -11.83 12.87 19.46
CA GLU A 98 -10.48 12.51 19.89
C GLU A 98 -9.60 12.06 18.73
N ALA A 99 -10.14 11.24 17.81
CA ALA A 99 -9.43 10.83 16.61
C ALA A 99 -9.04 12.04 15.75
N LYS A 100 -9.98 12.98 15.54
CA LYS A 100 -9.73 14.22 14.81
C LYS A 100 -8.62 15.05 15.47
N ARG A 101 -8.66 15.21 16.80
CA ARG A 101 -7.62 15.91 17.56
C ARG A 101 -6.24 15.28 17.38
N LYS A 102 -6.16 13.94 17.43
CA LYS A 102 -4.89 13.21 17.23
C LYS A 102 -4.33 13.39 15.81
N ILE A 103 -5.20 13.43 14.80
CA ILE A 103 -4.81 13.68 13.41
C ILE A 103 -4.26 15.10 13.27
N GLU A 104 -4.95 16.10 13.81
CA GLU A 104 -4.52 17.51 13.74
C GLU A 104 -3.18 17.74 14.46
N GLU A 105 -2.98 17.11 15.63
CA GLU A 105 -1.69 17.19 16.34
C GLU A 105 -0.55 16.53 15.54
N ALA A 106 -0.82 15.38 14.93
CA ALA A 106 0.16 14.70 14.08
C ALA A 106 0.49 15.52 12.83
N GLU A 107 -0.50 16.17 12.23
CA GLU A 107 -0.34 17.04 11.07
C GLU A 107 0.50 18.27 11.42
N LYS A 108 0.21 18.94 12.54
CA LYS A 108 1.01 20.07 13.03
C LYS A 108 2.47 19.70 13.24
N LYS A 109 2.76 18.54 13.85
CA LYS A 109 4.13 18.06 14.03
C LYS A 109 4.84 17.80 12.69
N ARG A 110 4.11 17.25 11.70
CA ARG A 110 4.66 17.06 10.35
C ARG A 110 4.98 18.40 9.69
N GLU A 111 4.12 19.40 9.84
CA GLU A 111 4.36 20.75 9.30
C GLU A 111 5.60 21.40 9.94
N GLU A 112 5.76 21.29 11.25
CA GLU A 112 6.92 21.81 11.98
C GLU A 112 8.23 21.14 11.54
N VAL A 113 8.22 19.81 11.40
CA VAL A 113 9.38 19.05 10.88
C VAL A 113 9.70 19.46 9.45
N GLN A 114 8.68 19.59 8.59
CA GLN A 114 8.88 20.00 7.21
C GLN A 114 9.51 21.40 7.12
N LYS A 115 9.03 22.36 7.92
CA LYS A 115 9.62 23.72 8.01
C LYS A 115 11.08 23.68 8.46
N ALA A 116 11.42 22.81 9.42
CA ALA A 116 12.79 22.65 9.88
C ALA A 116 13.70 22.05 8.81
N VAL A 117 13.21 21.05 8.07
CA VAL A 117 13.92 20.46 6.93
C VAL A 117 14.14 21.50 5.84
N ASP A 118 13.10 22.23 5.44
CA ASP A 118 13.21 23.27 4.39
C ASP A 118 14.21 24.36 4.78
N LYS A 119 14.25 24.75 6.06
CA LYS A 119 15.25 25.68 6.58
C LYS A 119 16.66 25.11 6.43
N LYS A 120 16.88 23.85 6.82
CA LYS A 120 18.19 23.19 6.71
C LYS A 120 18.63 22.99 5.27
N VAL A 121 17.70 22.72 4.35
CA VAL A 121 17.98 22.64 2.92
C VAL A 121 18.46 24.00 2.40
N LYS A 122 17.78 25.09 2.77
CA LYS A 122 18.19 26.45 2.38
C LYS A 122 19.57 26.83 2.93
N GLU A 123 19.84 26.51 4.20
CA GLU A 123 21.18 26.71 4.82
C GLU A 123 22.26 25.93 4.07
N ARG A 124 22.02 24.64 3.80
CA ARG A 124 22.96 23.81 3.03
C ARG A 124 23.19 24.34 1.62
N ASP A 125 22.15 24.83 0.94
CA ASP A 125 22.27 25.37 -0.42
C ASP A 125 23.13 26.64 -0.48
N THR A 126 22.99 27.53 0.50
CA THR A 126 23.82 28.73 0.57
C THR A 126 25.27 28.38 0.89
N GLU A 127 25.52 27.48 1.83
CA GLU A 127 26.86 26.95 2.13
C GLU A 127 27.51 26.31 0.89
N MET A 128 26.77 25.46 0.17
CA MET A 128 27.27 24.84 -1.06
C MET A 128 27.58 25.85 -2.15
N LYS A 129 26.78 26.91 -2.27
CA LYS A 129 27.06 28.00 -3.22
C LYS A 129 28.33 28.76 -2.85
N VAL A 130 28.57 29.00 -1.56
CA VAL A 130 29.79 29.65 -1.06
C VAL A 130 31.01 28.75 -1.31
N LEU A 131 30.95 27.48 -0.93
CA LEU A 131 32.02 26.51 -1.16
C LEU A 131 32.36 26.37 -2.66
N SER A 132 31.33 26.32 -3.52
CA SER A 132 31.53 26.26 -4.98
C SER A 132 32.27 27.49 -5.52
N LYS A 133 31.95 28.69 -5.02
CA LYS A 133 32.70 29.91 -5.37
C LYS A 133 34.16 29.83 -4.94
N TYR A 134 34.43 29.42 -3.71
CA TYR A 134 35.81 29.22 -3.26
C TYR A 134 36.51 28.19 -4.13
N GLN A 135 35.95 27.00 -4.33
CA GLN A 135 36.55 25.97 -5.17
C GLN A 135 36.84 26.47 -6.60
N LYS A 136 35.93 27.26 -7.20
CA LYS A 136 36.12 27.86 -8.52
C LYS A 136 37.24 28.90 -8.52
N ASN A 137 37.32 29.74 -7.50
CA ASN A 137 38.38 30.74 -7.36
C ASN A 137 39.74 30.09 -7.11
N TRP A 138 39.78 29.04 -6.29
CA TRP A 138 40.96 28.21 -6.07
C TRP A 138 41.44 27.56 -7.38
N ARG A 139 40.54 26.93 -8.14
CA ARG A 139 40.86 26.34 -9.46
C ARG A 139 41.33 27.37 -10.51
N ARG A 140 41.05 28.66 -10.31
CA ARG A 140 41.48 29.75 -11.21
C ARG A 140 42.81 30.39 -10.81
N SER A 141 43.37 30.07 -9.62
CA SER A 141 44.66 30.55 -9.17
C SER A 141 45.72 29.42 -9.27
N PRO A 142 46.50 29.34 -10.35
CA PRO A 142 47.45 28.25 -10.57
C PRO A 142 48.54 28.17 -9.49
N THR A 143 48.88 29.29 -8.85
CA THR A 143 49.92 29.39 -7.83
C THR A 143 49.52 28.70 -6.52
N ILE A 144 48.23 28.68 -6.17
CA ILE A 144 47.74 28.11 -4.92
C ILE A 144 47.42 26.61 -5.06
N CYS A 145 46.91 26.17 -6.21
CA CYS A 145 46.72 24.73 -6.48
C CYS A 145 48.05 23.95 -6.48
N ALA A 146 49.17 24.59 -6.88
CA ALA A 146 50.50 24.01 -6.81
C ALA A 146 51.04 23.90 -5.37
N ALA A 147 50.66 24.82 -4.48
CA ALA A 147 51.17 24.89 -3.10
C ALA A 147 50.52 23.87 -2.13
N ILE A 148 49.30 23.39 -2.42
CA ILE A 148 48.57 22.42 -1.57
C ILE A 148 48.61 20.99 -2.17
N GLY A 149 49.38 20.78 -3.25
CA GLY A 149 49.61 19.44 -3.79
C GLY A 149 48.33 18.75 -4.28
N PHE A 150 47.38 19.47 -4.89
CA PHE A 150 46.22 18.84 -5.53
C PHE A 150 46.64 18.44 -6.95
N PRO A 151 46.98 17.18 -7.24
CA PRO A 151 47.38 16.79 -8.58
C PRO A 151 46.21 16.99 -9.53
N ALA A 152 46.50 17.58 -10.70
CA ALA A 152 45.55 17.72 -11.78
C ALA A 152 45.25 16.34 -12.40
N THR A 153 44.50 15.50 -11.70
CA THR A 153 44.05 14.22 -12.26
C THR A 153 42.71 14.44 -12.96
N LYS A 154 42.75 14.32 -14.29
CA LYS A 154 41.62 13.85 -15.10
C LYS A 154 41.02 12.62 -14.41
N THR A 155 39.87 12.76 -13.76
CA THR A 155 39.06 11.61 -13.36
C THR A 155 37.80 11.62 -14.20
N ALA A 156 37.75 10.62 -15.08
CA ALA A 156 36.66 10.32 -15.97
C ALA A 156 35.33 10.19 -15.20
N ARG A 157 34.24 10.55 -15.88
CA ARG A 157 32.89 10.16 -15.50
C ARG A 157 32.85 8.63 -15.33
N GLN A 158 32.66 8.15 -14.11
CA GLN A 158 32.04 6.86 -13.86
C GLN A 158 30.90 7.09 -12.89
N GLY A 159 29.68 6.90 -13.39
CA GLY A 159 28.49 6.85 -12.57
C GLY A 159 28.50 5.62 -11.69
N LEU A 160 28.24 5.81 -10.40
CA LEU A 160 27.75 4.79 -9.48
C LEU A 160 26.53 5.41 -8.78
N ARG A 161 25.33 5.00 -9.17
CA ARG A 161 24.57 3.86 -8.61
C ARG A 161 23.93 4.19 -7.26
N THR A 162 22.64 4.51 -7.36
CA THR A 162 21.54 4.28 -6.44
C THR A 162 21.87 3.41 -5.23
N THR A 163 21.78 3.99 -4.04
CA THR A 163 21.80 3.26 -2.77
C THR A 163 20.46 2.56 -2.58
N GLN A 164 20.46 1.24 -2.80
CA GLN A 164 19.40 0.33 -2.35
C GLN A 164 19.37 0.28 -0.82
N LEU A 165 18.16 0.26 -0.26
CA LEU A 165 17.85 0.04 1.14
C LEU A 165 18.33 -1.35 1.59
N PRO A 166 18.89 -1.52 2.81
CA PRO A 166 19.13 -2.84 3.36
C PRO A 166 17.82 -3.42 3.92
N GLY A 167 17.22 -4.32 3.14
CA GLY A 167 16.16 -5.21 3.57
C GLY A 167 16.71 -6.58 3.98
N THR A 168 16.15 -7.09 5.07
CA THR A 168 16.01 -8.50 5.48
C THR A 168 17.20 -9.24 6.08
N ARG A 169 16.94 -9.88 7.22
CA ARG A 169 17.22 -11.31 7.44
C ARG A 169 16.35 -11.85 8.57
N SER A 170 15.33 -12.62 8.19
CA SER A 170 14.63 -13.57 9.05
C SER A 170 14.84 -14.97 8.47
N ALA A 171 15.13 -15.92 9.37
CA ALA A 171 14.93 -17.37 9.32
C ALA A 171 15.42 -18.17 8.10
N ALA A 172 16.34 -19.12 8.34
CA ALA A 172 16.11 -20.56 8.16
C ALA A 172 17.42 -21.33 8.42
N LEU A 173 17.44 -22.14 9.48
CA LEU A 173 18.42 -23.22 9.68
C LEU A 173 17.60 -24.47 10.02
N MET A 174 17.40 -25.30 9.01
CA MET A 174 17.07 -26.73 9.14
C MET A 174 18.05 -27.52 8.29
N GLY A 175 18.54 -28.62 8.85
CA GLY A 175 18.93 -29.81 8.10
C GLY A 175 20.42 -30.14 8.08
N LYS A 176 20.85 -30.96 9.03
CA LYS A 176 21.24 -32.37 8.79
C LYS A 176 21.37 -33.12 10.11
#